data_AF-A0A9R0RAK3-F1
#
_entry.id   AF-A0A9R0RAK3-F1
#
_cell.length_a   1.000
_cell.length_b   1.000
_cell.length_c   1.000
_cell.angle_alpha   90.00
_cell.angle_beta   90.00
_cell.angle_gamma   90.00
#
_symmetry.space_group_name_H-M   'P 1'
#
loop_
_entity.id
_entity.type
_entity.pdbx_description
1 polymer ?
#
loop_
_entity_poly.entity_id
_entity_poly.type
_entity_poly.pdbx_seq_one_letter_code
_entity_poly.pdbx_strand_id
1 'polypeptide(L)'
;MARSKDRFEDLPDDVIELLLSFLPTRDAMRTSVLAPRWRTLWKSVPALRLDGSQFESAQVFSNFVNKLLEHRDRTSHLHECEIFFISKYYYGRFDREDKNGKARREVESWVQYAVLCRVSVLRVLDQGADYSRLELPNSSVISKHLTRLELYHLAFDESRLDLFSCEVLEVLEIDDCFINIGDNLPKSLRHLKLIDSRLYPTDTERNCLSTPGLLTFQLADCVGWTPLLESLPSLVTSFIRISMDSEDACHNDYLGDCGDGSCDGCYGEDDHCLLLQGLAGATNLELISEYSMIFRKDLRWNPMFSKLKTVLFNDWCLTANFAGLLYFLQHTPILEKLTLQLPSREYLDIVSSGSYNPAEYFLVSKHPKGSVSSSRGRSDGLLFLVIQALVSLNQCWQHRLSMFCLPGSCACPVPFICRMNSRRDAV
;
A
#
# COMPACT_ATOMS: atom_id res chain seq x y z
N MET A 1 -54.17 15.23 -23.94
CA MET A 1 -52.97 14.48 -23.52
C MET A 1 -52.23 15.33 -22.52
N ALA A 2 -52.22 14.96 -21.23
CA ALA A 2 -51.41 15.64 -20.24
C ALA A 2 -49.95 15.34 -20.56
N ARG A 3 -49.19 16.38 -20.94
CA ARG A 3 -47.73 16.32 -21.09
C ARG A 3 -47.21 15.90 -19.71
N SER A 4 -46.64 14.70 -19.58
CA SER A 4 -46.01 14.28 -18.33
C SER A 4 -44.97 15.35 -18.00
N LYS A 5 -45.22 16.12 -16.95
CA LYS A 5 -44.33 17.20 -16.52
C LYS A 5 -42.97 16.57 -16.27
N ASP A 6 -41.98 16.92 -17.09
CA ASP A 6 -40.68 16.27 -17.05
C ASP A 6 -40.00 16.71 -15.76
N ARG A 7 -39.96 15.82 -14.76
CA ARG A 7 -39.58 16.15 -13.38
C ARG A 7 -38.12 16.60 -13.27
N PHE A 8 -37.32 16.37 -14.32
CA PHE A 8 -35.95 16.84 -14.44
C PHE A 8 -35.86 18.34 -14.79
N GLU A 9 -36.91 18.94 -15.39
CA GLU A 9 -36.93 20.39 -15.67
C GLU A 9 -37.08 21.22 -14.39
N ASP A 10 -37.73 20.66 -13.35
CA ASP A 10 -38.01 21.32 -12.07
C ASP A 10 -36.81 21.25 -11.06
N LEU A 11 -35.75 20.50 -11.36
CA LEU A 11 -34.58 20.38 -10.47
C LEU A 11 -33.76 21.68 -10.45
N PRO A 12 -33.18 22.12 -9.32
CA PRO A 12 -32.20 23.21 -9.27
C PRO A 12 -30.88 22.92 -10.00
N ASP A 13 -30.14 23.95 -10.44
CA ASP A 13 -28.91 23.81 -11.24
C ASP A 13 -27.81 23.08 -10.47
N ASP A 14 -27.64 23.41 -9.19
CA ASP A 14 -26.70 22.79 -8.26
C ASP A 14 -26.94 21.29 -8.09
N VAL A 15 -28.20 20.86 -8.07
CA VAL A 15 -28.54 19.43 -8.00
C VAL A 15 -28.16 18.71 -9.30
N ILE A 16 -28.37 19.35 -10.45
CA ILE A 16 -27.99 18.77 -11.75
C ILE A 16 -26.46 18.70 -11.85
N GLU A 17 -25.75 19.76 -11.47
CA GLU A 17 -24.27 19.77 -11.46
C GLU A 17 -23.70 18.68 -10.55
N LEU A 18 -24.31 18.48 -9.37
CA LEU A 18 -23.96 17.38 -8.48
C LEU A 18 -24.20 16.01 -9.15
N LEU A 19 -25.34 15.79 -9.80
CA LEU A 19 -25.62 14.55 -10.52
C LEU A 19 -24.61 14.31 -11.66
N LEU A 20 -24.26 15.35 -12.42
CA LEU A 20 -23.28 15.29 -13.49
C LEU A 20 -21.86 15.02 -12.95
N SER A 21 -21.53 15.44 -11.73
CA SER A 21 -20.22 15.23 -11.11
C SER A 21 -19.87 13.75 -10.86
N PHE A 22 -20.87 12.87 -10.84
CA PHE A 22 -20.69 11.43 -10.71
C PHE A 22 -20.43 10.71 -12.04
N LEU A 23 -20.61 11.40 -13.18
CA LEU A 23 -20.45 10.81 -14.50
C LEU A 23 -19.04 11.09 -15.07
N PRO A 24 -18.51 10.20 -15.92
CA PRO A 24 -17.42 10.56 -16.82
C PRO A 24 -17.77 11.83 -17.60
N THR A 25 -16.83 12.75 -17.76
CA THR A 25 -17.11 14.08 -18.30
C THR A 25 -17.74 14.02 -19.70
N ARG A 26 -17.35 13.03 -20.51
CA ARG A 26 -17.94 12.82 -21.85
C ARG A 26 -19.43 12.50 -21.77
N ASP A 27 -19.84 11.68 -20.82
CA ASP A 27 -21.24 11.30 -20.65
C ASP A 27 -22.03 12.44 -20.00
N ALA A 28 -21.43 13.17 -19.06
CA ALA A 28 -22.01 14.42 -18.54
C ALA A 28 -22.29 15.41 -19.68
N MET A 29 -21.36 15.60 -20.63
CA MET A 29 -21.60 16.44 -21.80
C MET A 29 -22.69 15.91 -22.73
N ARG A 30 -22.84 14.58 -22.88
CA ARG A 30 -23.90 13.99 -23.72
C ARG A 30 -25.30 14.30 -23.21
N THR A 31 -25.46 14.53 -21.90
CA THR A 31 -26.75 14.96 -21.33
C THR A 31 -27.21 16.34 -21.84
N SER A 32 -26.34 17.12 -22.49
CA SER A 32 -26.68 18.40 -23.13
C SER A 32 -27.81 18.33 -24.17
N VAL A 33 -28.11 17.14 -24.69
CA VAL A 33 -29.22 16.92 -25.63
C VAL A 33 -30.58 16.81 -24.94
N LEU A 34 -30.62 16.57 -23.63
CA LEU A 34 -31.85 16.35 -22.87
C LEU A 34 -32.71 17.62 -22.80
N ALA A 35 -32.09 18.77 -22.56
CA ALA A 35 -32.78 20.07 -22.56
C ALA A 35 -31.79 21.23 -22.81
N PRO A 36 -32.25 22.41 -23.30
CA PRO A 36 -31.40 23.57 -23.53
C PRO A 36 -30.56 23.97 -22.31
N ARG A 37 -31.12 23.82 -21.12
CA ARG A 37 -30.49 24.12 -19.83
C ARG A 37 -29.25 23.25 -19.54
N TRP A 38 -29.28 21.97 -19.91
CA TRP A 38 -28.18 21.03 -19.65
C TRP A 38 -26.96 21.28 -20.56
N ARG A 39 -27.13 22.09 -21.63
CA ARG A 39 -26.04 22.42 -22.58
C ARG A 39 -24.89 23.20 -21.96
N THR A 40 -25.15 23.95 -20.90
CA THR A 40 -24.15 24.80 -20.25
C THR A 40 -23.72 24.30 -18.89
N LEU A 41 -24.57 23.52 -18.19
CA LEU A 41 -24.30 23.09 -16.81
C LEU A 41 -23.03 22.26 -16.66
N TRP A 42 -22.69 21.41 -17.65
CA TRP A 42 -21.44 20.64 -17.59
C TRP A 42 -20.18 21.52 -17.48
N LYS A 43 -20.25 22.81 -17.89
CA LYS A 43 -19.10 23.74 -17.87
C LYS A 43 -18.74 24.24 -16.48
N SER A 44 -19.65 24.14 -15.52
CA SER A 44 -19.48 24.57 -14.12
C SER A 44 -19.40 23.38 -13.15
N VAL A 45 -19.55 22.14 -13.64
CA VAL A 45 -19.50 20.93 -12.81
C VAL A 45 -18.20 20.89 -11.98
N PRO A 46 -18.29 20.64 -10.67
CA PRO A 46 -17.15 20.71 -9.75
C PRO A 46 -16.23 19.48 -9.84
N ALA A 47 -16.55 18.48 -10.66
CA ALA A 47 -15.73 17.30 -10.89
C ALA A 47 -15.44 17.11 -12.39
N LEU A 48 -14.18 16.87 -12.72
CA LEU A 48 -13.76 16.43 -14.06
C LEU A 48 -13.27 14.99 -13.97
N ARG A 49 -13.93 14.08 -14.68
CA ARG A 49 -13.54 12.68 -14.80
C ARG A 49 -13.20 12.38 -16.25
N LEU A 50 -11.91 12.51 -16.58
CA LEU A 50 -11.37 12.30 -17.92
C LEU A 50 -10.99 10.83 -18.07
N ASP A 51 -11.83 10.06 -18.74
CA ASP A 51 -11.63 8.63 -18.94
C ASP A 51 -11.19 8.31 -20.37
N GLY A 52 -9.89 8.07 -20.53
CA GLY A 52 -9.26 7.71 -21.80
C GLY A 52 -9.74 6.38 -22.37
N SER A 53 -10.29 5.46 -21.57
CA SER A 53 -10.81 4.17 -22.07
C SER A 53 -12.05 4.33 -22.96
N GLN A 54 -12.75 5.46 -22.85
CA GLN A 54 -13.91 5.78 -23.67
C GLN A 54 -13.56 6.16 -25.13
N PHE A 55 -12.27 6.24 -25.46
CA PHE A 55 -11.78 6.75 -26.74
C PHE A 55 -10.93 5.71 -27.46
N GLU A 56 -11.04 5.71 -28.79
CA GLU A 56 -10.37 4.73 -29.66
C GLU A 56 -8.86 4.97 -29.80
N SER A 57 -8.40 6.19 -29.47
CA SER A 57 -6.97 6.54 -29.49
C SER A 57 -6.66 7.74 -28.58
N ALA A 58 -5.40 7.81 -28.17
CA ALA A 58 -4.81 8.95 -27.47
C ALA A 58 -5.12 10.29 -28.16
N GLN A 59 -4.99 10.37 -29.49
CA GLN A 59 -5.20 11.62 -30.23
C GLN A 59 -6.65 12.11 -30.14
N VAL A 60 -7.63 11.21 -30.18
CA VAL A 60 -9.05 11.57 -30.06
C VAL A 60 -9.35 12.00 -28.63
N PHE A 61 -8.80 11.29 -27.63
CA PHE A 61 -8.92 11.66 -26.23
C PHE A 61 -8.32 13.05 -25.96
N SER A 62 -7.07 13.30 -26.35
CA SER A 62 -6.41 14.60 -26.15
C SER A 62 -7.16 15.74 -26.82
N ASN A 63 -7.66 15.53 -28.05
CA ASN A 63 -8.48 16.54 -28.74
C ASN A 63 -9.79 16.83 -28.00
N PHE A 64 -10.41 15.81 -27.42
CA PHE A 64 -11.62 15.98 -26.60
C PHE A 64 -11.30 16.78 -25.34
N VAL A 65 -10.27 16.38 -24.59
CA VAL A 65 -9.88 17.05 -23.34
C VAL A 65 -9.50 18.51 -23.60
N ASN A 66 -8.65 18.78 -24.59
CA ASN A 66 -8.23 20.16 -24.87
C ASN A 66 -9.42 21.07 -25.22
N LYS A 67 -10.35 20.60 -26.06
CA LYS A 67 -11.58 21.35 -26.37
C LYS A 67 -12.49 21.51 -25.16
N LEU A 68 -12.61 20.49 -24.32
CA LEU A 68 -13.36 20.55 -23.07
C LEU A 68 -12.81 21.65 -22.16
N LEU A 69 -11.50 21.67 -21.91
CA LEU A 69 -10.83 22.62 -21.01
C LEU A 69 -10.91 24.06 -21.53
N GLU A 70 -10.93 24.27 -22.86
CA GLU A 70 -11.16 25.58 -23.49
C GLU A 70 -12.57 26.13 -23.22
N HIS A 71 -13.58 25.26 -23.11
CA HIS A 71 -14.99 25.66 -23.00
C HIS A 71 -15.53 25.62 -21.57
N ARG A 72 -14.79 25.01 -20.63
CA ARG A 72 -15.14 25.01 -19.21
C ARG A 72 -14.97 26.41 -18.63
N ASP A 73 -15.85 26.78 -17.71
CA ASP A 73 -15.70 28.02 -16.95
C ASP A 73 -14.52 27.91 -15.97
N ARG A 74 -13.49 28.73 -16.18
CA ARG A 74 -12.30 28.78 -15.32
C ARG A 74 -12.55 29.46 -13.97
N THR A 75 -13.65 30.20 -13.83
CA THR A 75 -14.02 30.84 -12.55
C THR A 75 -14.75 29.87 -11.63
N SER A 76 -15.34 28.81 -12.20
CA SER A 76 -15.99 27.73 -11.45
C SER A 76 -14.96 26.86 -10.75
N HIS A 77 -15.12 26.74 -9.42
CA HIS A 77 -14.26 25.92 -8.56
C HIS A 77 -14.24 24.46 -9.04
N LEU A 78 -13.04 23.90 -9.18
CA LEU A 78 -12.87 22.47 -9.44
C LEU A 78 -12.57 21.79 -8.11
N HIS A 79 -13.45 20.94 -7.63
CA HIS A 79 -13.24 20.17 -6.40
C HIS A 79 -12.44 18.89 -6.68
N GLU A 80 -12.84 18.12 -7.70
CA GLU A 80 -12.21 16.84 -8.05
C GLU A 80 -11.77 16.82 -9.52
N CYS A 81 -10.57 16.31 -9.78
CA CYS A 81 -10.08 16.03 -11.12
C CYS A 81 -9.47 14.63 -11.14
N GLU A 82 -10.04 13.76 -11.97
CA GLU A 82 -9.57 12.43 -12.24
C GLU A 82 -9.15 12.36 -13.70
N ILE A 83 -7.88 12.04 -13.92
CA ILE A 83 -7.26 11.91 -15.24
C ILE A 83 -6.84 10.46 -15.38
N PHE A 84 -7.68 9.68 -16.06
CA PHE A 84 -7.38 8.31 -16.44
C PHE A 84 -6.96 8.30 -17.91
N PHE A 85 -5.72 7.93 -18.16
CA PHE A 85 -5.19 7.80 -19.52
C PHE A 85 -4.52 6.44 -19.69
N ILE A 86 -4.21 6.11 -20.94
CA ILE A 86 -3.69 4.80 -21.30
C ILE A 86 -2.45 5.06 -22.15
N SER A 87 -1.28 5.07 -21.51
CA SER A 87 0.02 5.38 -22.14
C SER A 87 0.35 4.49 -23.33
N LYS A 88 -0.09 3.22 -23.33
CA LYS A 88 0.08 2.29 -24.47
C LYS A 88 -0.49 2.84 -25.80
N TYR A 89 -1.40 3.81 -25.76
CA TYR A 89 -1.94 4.45 -26.96
C TYR A 89 -1.05 5.59 -27.48
N TYR A 90 -0.09 6.05 -26.68
CA TYR A 90 0.91 7.05 -27.03
C TYR A 90 2.21 6.40 -27.51
N TYR A 91 2.57 5.24 -26.94
CA TYR A 91 3.72 4.44 -27.34
C TYR A 91 3.24 3.28 -28.23
N GLY A 92 3.30 3.45 -29.55
CA GLY A 92 2.98 2.35 -30.47
C GLY A 92 3.81 1.12 -30.13
N ARG A 93 3.26 -0.09 -30.32
CA ARG A 93 3.88 -1.41 -29.98
C ARG A 93 5.32 -1.62 -30.47
N PHE A 94 5.82 -0.74 -31.35
CA PHE A 94 7.18 -0.74 -31.89
C PHE A 94 7.79 0.67 -32.09
N ASP A 95 7.08 1.75 -31.74
CA ASP A 95 7.65 3.11 -31.77
C ASP A 95 8.31 3.38 -30.42
N ARG A 96 9.60 3.06 -30.36
CA ARG A 96 10.47 3.56 -29.30
C ARG A 96 10.49 5.08 -29.44
N GLU A 97 10.04 5.74 -28.38
CA GLU A 97 10.02 7.18 -28.15
C GLU A 97 8.78 7.91 -28.68
N ASP A 98 8.00 8.45 -27.74
CA ASP A 98 7.39 9.76 -27.91
C ASP A 98 8.53 10.76 -28.16
N LYS A 99 9.03 10.82 -29.40
CA LYS A 99 10.23 11.60 -29.80
C LYS A 99 10.17 13.06 -29.38
N ASN A 100 8.96 13.55 -29.12
CA ASN A 100 8.73 14.92 -28.74
C ASN A 100 8.22 15.05 -27.30
N GLY A 101 7.97 14.02 -26.50
CA GLY A 101 7.34 14.18 -25.18
C GLY A 101 5.93 14.79 -25.24
N LYS A 102 5.18 14.53 -26.32
CA LYS A 102 3.82 15.04 -26.53
C LYS A 102 2.85 14.52 -25.47
N ALA A 103 2.87 13.23 -25.16
CA ALA A 103 1.98 12.63 -24.17
C ALA A 103 2.18 13.29 -22.80
N ARG A 104 3.46 13.40 -22.41
CA ARG A 104 3.89 14.13 -21.20
C ARG A 104 3.33 15.54 -21.17
N ARG A 105 3.56 16.35 -22.21
CA ARG A 105 3.07 17.73 -22.25
C ARG A 105 1.56 17.85 -22.17
N GLU A 106 0.83 16.95 -22.82
CA GLU A 106 -0.63 16.95 -22.80
C GLU A 106 -1.13 16.65 -21.38
N VAL A 107 -0.70 15.55 -20.77
CA VAL A 107 -1.10 15.17 -19.40
C VAL A 107 -0.66 16.24 -18.38
N GLU A 108 0.57 16.72 -18.48
CA GLU A 108 1.09 17.81 -17.63
C GLU A 108 0.18 19.06 -17.73
N SER A 109 -0.23 19.45 -18.94
CA SER A 109 -1.10 20.61 -19.13
C SER A 109 -2.49 20.42 -18.48
N TRP A 110 -3.02 19.20 -18.48
CA TRP A 110 -4.31 18.89 -17.85
C TRP A 110 -4.20 18.91 -16.33
N VAL A 111 -3.11 18.37 -15.79
CA VAL A 111 -2.81 18.44 -14.35
C VAL A 111 -2.64 19.90 -13.92
N GLN A 112 -1.85 20.69 -14.65
CA GLN A 112 -1.66 22.11 -14.37
C GLN A 112 -2.98 22.89 -14.45
N TYR A 113 -3.86 22.58 -15.41
CA TYR A 113 -5.19 23.17 -15.47
C TYR A 113 -5.98 22.90 -14.18
N ALA A 114 -5.96 21.66 -13.67
CA ALA A 114 -6.65 21.30 -12.44
C ALA A 114 -6.08 22.04 -11.22
N VAL A 115 -4.76 22.12 -11.11
CA VAL A 115 -4.06 22.88 -10.06
C VAL A 115 -4.41 24.37 -10.12
N LEU A 116 -4.43 24.98 -11.31
CA LEU A 116 -4.85 26.37 -11.51
C LEU A 116 -6.31 26.61 -11.09
N CYS A 117 -7.17 25.60 -11.27
CA CYS A 117 -8.57 25.62 -10.81
C CYS A 117 -8.74 25.30 -9.32
N ARG A 118 -7.63 25.24 -8.55
CA ARG A 118 -7.58 25.00 -7.09
C ARG A 118 -8.19 23.65 -6.68
N VAL A 119 -7.92 22.61 -7.47
CA VAL A 119 -8.40 21.26 -7.20
C VAL A 119 -8.07 20.77 -5.79
N SER A 120 -9.05 20.13 -5.14
CA SER A 120 -8.92 19.56 -3.79
C SER A 120 -8.60 18.06 -3.82
N VAL A 121 -9.11 17.34 -4.82
CA VAL A 121 -8.85 15.92 -5.04
C VAL A 121 -8.31 15.73 -6.45
N LEU A 122 -7.04 15.34 -6.56
CA LEU A 122 -6.40 15.08 -7.84
C LEU A 122 -6.01 13.60 -7.93
N ARG A 123 -6.47 12.94 -8.99
CA ARG A 123 -6.12 11.56 -9.33
C ARG A 123 -5.53 11.53 -10.72
N VAL A 124 -4.31 11.01 -10.84
CA VAL A 124 -3.63 10.87 -12.14
C VAL A 124 -3.25 9.41 -12.29
N LEU A 125 -3.94 8.73 -13.21
CA LEU A 125 -3.95 7.28 -13.32
C LEU A 125 -3.57 6.89 -14.75
N ASP A 126 -2.47 6.16 -14.89
CA ASP A 126 -2.07 5.59 -16.17
C ASP A 126 -2.32 4.08 -16.20
N GLN A 127 -3.11 3.60 -17.16
CA GLN A 127 -3.21 2.17 -17.44
C GLN A 127 -2.15 1.76 -18.47
N GLY A 128 -0.89 1.85 -18.05
CA GLY A 128 0.25 1.30 -18.78
C GLY A 128 0.40 -0.20 -18.52
N ALA A 129 1.00 -0.92 -19.48
CA ALA A 129 1.35 -2.33 -19.35
C ALA A 129 2.84 -2.60 -19.68
N ASP A 130 3.60 -1.53 -19.91
CA ASP A 130 4.98 -1.58 -20.37
C ASP A 130 5.92 -1.13 -19.24
N TYR A 131 7.23 -1.38 -19.40
CA TYR A 131 8.26 -0.95 -18.44
C TYR A 131 8.42 0.58 -18.32
N SER A 132 7.77 1.36 -19.19
CA SER A 132 7.89 2.83 -19.24
C SER A 132 6.66 3.50 -18.65
N ARG A 133 6.88 4.32 -17.62
CA ARG A 133 5.87 5.19 -17.02
C ARG A 133 5.92 6.57 -17.66
N LEU A 134 4.79 7.27 -17.70
CA LEU A 134 4.77 8.67 -18.16
C LEU A 134 5.46 9.55 -17.11
N GLU A 135 6.47 10.30 -17.55
CA GLU A 135 7.21 11.24 -16.70
C GLU A 135 6.47 12.57 -16.53
N LEU A 136 6.27 12.99 -15.28
CA LEU A 136 5.75 14.32 -14.92
C LEU A 136 6.80 15.09 -14.09
N PRO A 137 6.97 16.39 -14.32
CA PRO A 137 7.75 17.22 -13.41
C PRO A 137 7.16 17.22 -12.00
N ASN A 138 8.02 17.21 -10.98
CA ASN A 138 7.60 17.25 -9.56
C ASN A 138 6.66 18.42 -9.26
N SER A 139 6.90 19.58 -9.86
CA SER A 139 6.10 20.79 -9.67
C SER A 139 4.66 20.69 -10.18
N SER A 140 4.36 19.72 -11.04
CA SER A 140 3.03 19.59 -11.69
C SER A 140 1.93 19.27 -10.69
N VAL A 141 2.25 18.54 -9.62
CA VAL A 141 1.27 18.04 -8.64
C VAL A 141 1.27 18.84 -7.33
N ILE A 142 2.04 19.92 -7.23
CA ILE A 142 2.16 20.73 -6.02
C ILE A 142 1.05 21.78 -5.96
N SER A 143 0.25 21.78 -4.90
CA SER A 143 -0.81 22.77 -4.68
C SER A 143 -1.20 22.88 -3.21
N LYS A 144 -1.38 24.11 -2.71
CA LYS A 144 -1.86 24.39 -1.36
C LYS A 144 -3.34 24.06 -1.11
N HIS A 145 -4.07 23.67 -2.15
CA HIS A 145 -5.49 23.35 -2.08
C HIS A 145 -5.78 21.84 -2.08
N LEU A 146 -4.76 21.01 -2.34
CA LEU A 146 -4.89 19.57 -2.41
C LEU A 146 -5.08 18.98 -1.01
N THR A 147 -6.18 18.26 -0.85
CA THR A 147 -6.51 17.42 0.32
C THR A 147 -6.22 15.94 0.05
N ARG A 148 -6.28 15.53 -1.22
CA ARG A 148 -6.03 14.15 -1.66
C ARG A 148 -5.29 14.12 -2.99
N LEU A 149 -4.22 13.36 -3.03
CA LEU A 149 -3.41 13.11 -4.22
C LEU A 149 -3.28 11.60 -4.43
N GLU A 150 -3.75 11.11 -5.58
CA GLU A 150 -3.55 9.73 -6.02
C GLU A 150 -2.75 9.69 -7.31
N LEU A 151 -1.70 8.87 -7.32
CA LEU A 151 -0.80 8.70 -8.45
C LEU A 151 -0.68 7.20 -8.73
N TYR A 152 -0.95 6.81 -9.98
CA TYR A 152 -0.83 5.42 -10.41
C TYR A 152 -0.02 5.31 -11.70
N HIS A 153 1.03 4.48 -11.69
CA HIS A 153 1.85 4.16 -12.85
C HIS A 153 2.54 5.37 -13.51
N LEU A 154 3.13 6.25 -12.70
CA LEU A 154 3.80 7.49 -13.13
C LEU A 154 5.28 7.53 -12.75
N ALA A 155 6.08 8.24 -13.54
CA ALA A 155 7.46 8.58 -13.18
C ALA A 155 7.60 10.07 -12.88
N PHE A 156 8.48 10.39 -11.94
CA PHE A 156 8.80 11.74 -11.51
C PHE A 156 10.30 11.99 -11.61
N ASP A 157 10.70 13.26 -11.58
CA ASP A 157 12.11 13.63 -11.57
C ASP A 157 12.81 12.99 -10.36
N GLU A 158 14.08 12.60 -10.50
CA GLU A 158 14.85 11.97 -9.40
C GLU A 158 15.03 12.90 -8.18
N SER A 159 14.80 14.20 -8.37
CA SER A 159 14.77 15.18 -7.28
C SER A 159 13.61 14.91 -6.30
N ARG A 160 13.74 15.38 -5.05
CA ARG A 160 12.70 15.22 -4.02
C ARG A 160 11.40 15.92 -4.42
N LEU A 161 10.29 15.26 -4.17
CA LEU A 161 8.95 15.82 -4.31
C LEU A 161 8.62 16.68 -3.08
N ASP A 162 8.65 18.00 -3.24
CA ASP A 162 8.39 18.95 -2.14
C ASP A 162 6.88 19.09 -1.83
N LEU A 163 6.32 18.06 -1.19
CA LEU A 163 4.94 18.06 -0.72
C LEU A 163 4.71 18.93 0.52
N PHE A 164 5.76 19.51 1.11
CA PHE A 164 5.62 20.44 2.24
C PHE A 164 4.74 21.64 1.90
N SER A 165 4.79 22.08 0.63
CA SER A 165 3.94 23.15 0.10
C SER A 165 2.44 22.79 0.04
N CYS A 166 2.08 21.51 0.19
CA CYS A 166 0.70 21.02 0.21
C CYS A 166 0.15 20.99 1.65
N GLU A 167 -0.02 22.18 2.24
CA GLU A 167 -0.30 22.36 3.69
C GLU A 167 -1.58 21.65 4.20
N VAL A 168 -2.55 21.38 3.32
CA VAL A 168 -3.84 20.75 3.67
C VAL A 168 -3.97 19.31 3.19
N LEU A 169 -2.89 18.69 2.70
CA LEU A 169 -2.91 17.33 2.17
C LEU A 169 -3.10 16.31 3.28
N GLU A 170 -4.23 15.58 3.26
CA GLU A 170 -4.58 14.57 4.26
C GLU A 170 -4.30 13.15 3.75
N VAL A 171 -4.44 12.93 2.45
CA VAL A 171 -4.30 11.61 1.82
C VAL A 171 -3.32 11.66 0.65
N LEU A 172 -2.29 10.81 0.73
CA LEU A 172 -1.34 10.57 -0.35
C LEU A 172 -1.31 9.08 -0.68
N GLU A 173 -1.70 8.74 -1.91
CA GLU A 173 -1.63 7.38 -2.42
C GLU A 173 -0.75 7.35 -3.67
N ILE A 174 0.29 6.54 -3.60
CA ILE A 174 1.26 6.35 -4.66
C ILE A 174 1.34 4.85 -4.90
N ASP A 175 1.04 4.47 -6.14
CA ASP A 175 0.90 3.08 -6.52
C ASP A 175 1.58 2.87 -7.89
N ASP A 176 2.49 1.90 -7.96
CA ASP A 176 3.27 1.60 -9.16
C ASP A 176 4.04 2.82 -9.73
N CYS A 177 4.57 3.71 -8.89
CA CYS A 177 5.26 4.93 -9.33
C CYS A 177 6.78 4.88 -9.17
N PHE A 178 7.48 5.70 -9.96
CA PHE A 178 8.89 6.01 -9.77
C PHE A 178 9.00 7.42 -9.19
N ILE A 179 9.36 7.52 -7.91
CA ILE A 179 9.26 8.78 -7.19
C ILE A 179 10.28 8.89 -6.06
N ASN A 180 10.71 10.12 -5.79
CA ASN A 180 11.49 10.46 -4.61
C ASN A 180 10.63 11.30 -3.67
N ILE A 181 10.14 10.70 -2.58
CA ILE A 181 9.24 11.38 -1.64
C ILE A 181 10.03 12.36 -0.74
N GLY A 182 11.34 12.14 -0.58
CA GLY A 182 12.17 12.88 0.37
C GLY A 182 11.70 12.71 1.83
N ASP A 183 12.23 13.57 2.70
CA ASP A 183 12.05 13.40 4.16
C ASP A 183 10.91 14.26 4.76
N ASN A 184 10.42 15.24 3.99
CA ASN A 184 9.54 16.30 4.49
C ASN A 184 8.11 16.18 3.93
N LEU A 185 7.35 15.27 4.50
CA LEU A 185 5.91 15.17 4.24
C LEU A 185 5.10 16.22 5.02
N PRO A 186 3.93 16.64 4.52
CA PRO A 186 3.13 17.68 5.16
C PRO A 186 2.56 17.21 6.52
N LYS A 187 2.52 18.12 7.50
CA LYS A 187 2.03 17.81 8.87
C LYS A 187 0.53 17.49 8.95
N SER A 188 -0.23 17.90 7.94
CA SER A 188 -1.65 17.59 7.76
C SER A 188 -1.90 16.15 7.34
N LEU A 189 -0.88 15.43 6.84
CA LEU A 189 -1.03 14.07 6.33
C LEU A 189 -1.56 13.12 7.41
N ARG A 190 -2.58 12.35 7.04
CA ARG A 190 -3.24 11.35 7.89
C ARG A 190 -3.16 9.96 7.29
N HIS A 191 -3.11 9.86 5.96
CA HIS A 191 -3.11 8.61 5.24
C HIS A 191 -2.00 8.61 4.19
N LEU A 192 -1.09 7.64 4.30
CA LEU A 192 -0.01 7.43 3.34
C LEU A 192 -0.05 5.98 2.85
N LYS A 193 -0.13 5.79 1.53
CA LYS A 193 -0.06 4.50 0.86
C LYS A 193 1.03 4.54 -0.20
N LEU A 194 2.01 3.65 -0.07
CA LEU A 194 3.11 3.44 -1.01
C LEU A 194 3.10 1.97 -1.41
N ILE A 195 2.71 1.67 -2.65
CA ILE A 195 2.61 0.28 -3.14
C ILE A 195 3.31 0.16 -4.49
N ASP A 196 3.97 -0.98 -4.74
CA ASP A 196 4.57 -1.36 -6.04
C ASP A 196 5.50 -0.28 -6.63
N SER A 197 6.01 0.62 -5.79
CA SER A 197 6.67 1.86 -6.21
C SER A 197 8.18 1.78 -6.02
N ARG A 198 8.94 2.38 -6.94
CA ARG A 198 10.39 2.58 -6.78
C ARG A 198 10.64 3.89 -6.05
N LEU A 199 11.24 3.79 -4.87
CA LEU A 199 11.61 4.95 -4.06
C LEU A 199 13.08 5.27 -4.30
N TYR A 200 13.38 6.35 -5.02
CA TYR A 200 14.76 6.78 -5.21
C TYR A 200 15.33 7.30 -3.88
N PRO A 201 16.50 6.83 -3.42
CA PRO A 201 17.26 7.54 -2.40
C PRO A 201 17.95 8.74 -3.05
N THR A 202 17.91 9.93 -2.41
CA THR A 202 18.61 11.12 -2.92
C THR A 202 20.12 11.05 -2.78
N ASP A 203 20.57 10.38 -1.73
CA ASP A 203 21.95 10.29 -1.30
C ASP A 203 22.16 8.84 -0.86
N THR A 204 23.39 8.45 -0.51
CA THR A 204 23.69 7.14 0.10
C THR A 204 22.93 6.82 1.40
N GLU A 205 22.03 7.71 1.84
CA GLU A 205 21.23 7.63 3.05
C GLU A 205 19.76 7.32 2.71
N ARG A 206 19.13 6.44 3.51
CA ARG A 206 17.75 5.99 3.34
C ARG A 206 16.76 7.16 3.47
N ASN A 207 15.64 7.11 2.74
CA ASN A 207 14.53 8.07 2.90
C ASN A 207 13.98 8.02 4.33
N CYS A 208 13.83 9.18 4.97
CA CYS A 208 13.37 9.28 6.36
C CYS A 208 11.94 9.83 6.43
N LEU A 209 10.98 9.03 6.90
CA LEU A 209 9.58 9.43 6.97
C LEU A 209 9.23 9.96 8.37
N SER A 210 9.02 11.28 8.47
CA SER A 210 8.58 11.95 9.69
C SER A 210 7.20 12.58 9.54
N THR A 211 6.16 11.88 10.02
CA THR A 211 4.77 12.39 10.03
C THR A 211 4.03 11.99 11.31
N PRO A 212 4.23 12.72 12.42
CA PRO A 212 3.71 12.28 13.73
C PRO A 212 2.17 12.24 13.83
N GLY A 213 1.47 12.93 12.91
CA GLY A 213 0.01 12.94 12.81
C GLY A 213 -0.59 11.84 11.92
N LEU A 214 0.22 10.95 11.36
CA LEU A 214 -0.23 9.89 10.47
C LEU A 214 -1.10 8.87 11.22
N LEU A 215 -2.27 8.52 10.66
CA LEU A 215 -3.23 7.57 11.22
C LEU A 215 -3.14 6.21 10.54
N THR A 216 -2.92 6.19 9.23
CA THR A 216 -2.75 4.94 8.47
C THR A 216 -1.52 5.00 7.59
N PHE A 217 -0.73 3.92 7.61
CA PHE A 217 0.46 3.79 6.77
C PHE A 217 0.48 2.44 6.06
N GLN A 218 0.60 2.45 4.74
CA GLN A 218 0.79 1.24 3.94
C GLN A 218 2.08 1.35 3.13
N LEU A 219 2.95 0.35 3.26
CA LEU A 219 4.16 0.19 2.48
C LEU A 219 4.19 -1.26 1.96
N ALA A 220 4.10 -1.46 0.65
CA ALA A 220 4.03 -2.80 0.09
C ALA A 220 4.81 -2.90 -1.22
N ASP A 221 5.70 -3.89 -1.34
CA ASP A 221 6.33 -4.28 -2.60
C ASP A 221 7.10 -3.14 -3.30
N CYS A 222 7.57 -2.19 -2.50
CA CYS A 222 8.39 -1.11 -3.00
C CYS A 222 9.79 -1.62 -3.33
N VAL A 223 10.32 -1.14 -4.45
CA VAL A 223 11.69 -1.41 -4.90
C VAL A 223 12.64 -0.38 -4.30
N GLY A 224 13.79 -0.85 -3.81
CA GLY A 224 14.82 -0.03 -3.19
C GLY A 224 14.98 -0.30 -1.69
N TRP A 225 15.69 0.60 -1.01
CA TRP A 225 15.86 0.56 0.44
C TRP A 225 14.55 0.92 1.13
N THR A 226 14.20 0.14 2.15
CA THR A 226 13.08 0.44 3.04
C THR A 226 13.35 1.77 3.74
N PRO A 227 12.36 2.69 3.79
CA PRO A 227 12.52 3.97 4.45
C PRO A 227 12.68 3.81 5.96
N LEU A 228 13.47 4.70 6.57
CA LEU A 228 13.51 4.88 8.01
C LEU A 228 12.21 5.56 8.45
N LEU A 229 11.48 4.93 9.37
CA LEU A 229 10.30 5.51 10.00
C LEU A 229 10.71 6.16 11.32
N GLU A 230 10.62 7.49 11.38
CA GLU A 230 10.64 8.18 12.67
C GLU A 230 9.39 7.82 13.48
N SER A 231 9.39 8.14 14.78
CA SER A 231 8.26 7.86 15.67
C SER A 231 6.92 8.38 15.09
N LEU A 232 5.98 7.47 14.80
CA LEU A 232 4.62 7.77 14.33
C LEU A 232 3.59 7.55 15.48
N PRO A 233 3.53 8.44 16.49
CA PRO A 233 2.77 8.19 17.72
C PRO A 233 1.25 8.14 17.56
N SER A 234 0.72 8.73 16.48
CA SER A 234 -0.73 8.78 16.18
C SER A 234 -1.22 7.62 15.33
N LEU A 235 -0.31 6.74 14.89
CA LEU A 235 -0.62 5.64 13.98
C LEU A 235 -1.66 4.71 14.60
N VAL A 236 -2.70 4.37 13.84
CA VAL A 236 -3.77 3.45 14.26
C VAL A 236 -3.57 2.11 13.59
N THR A 237 -3.41 2.10 12.27
CA THR A 237 -3.25 0.89 11.47
C THR A 237 -2.05 1.01 10.54
N SER A 238 -1.26 -0.05 10.42
CA SER A 238 -0.25 -0.13 9.37
C SER A 238 -0.16 -1.51 8.74
N PHE A 239 0.02 -1.51 7.42
CA PHE A 239 0.31 -2.69 6.62
C PHE A 239 1.68 -2.52 5.99
N ILE A 240 2.61 -3.40 6.34
CA ILE A 240 3.96 -3.42 5.77
C ILE A 240 4.16 -4.78 5.10
N ARG A 241 4.41 -4.79 3.79
CA ARG A 241 4.88 -5.95 3.05
C ARG A 241 6.21 -5.64 2.38
N ILE A 242 7.27 -6.28 2.83
CA ILE A 242 8.59 -6.20 2.21
C ILE A 242 8.75 -7.40 1.29
N SER A 243 8.88 -7.15 -0.01
CA SER A 243 9.04 -8.19 -1.04
C SER A 243 10.52 -8.50 -1.32
N MET A 244 10.76 -9.49 -2.18
CA MET A 244 12.11 -9.83 -2.70
C MET A 244 12.80 -8.65 -3.39
N ASP A 245 12.07 -7.68 -3.91
CA ASP A 245 12.64 -6.59 -4.71
C ASP A 245 13.18 -5.43 -3.85
N SER A 246 13.16 -5.58 -2.53
CA SER A 246 13.80 -4.65 -1.60
C SER A 246 15.30 -4.90 -1.53
N GLU A 247 16.09 -3.82 -1.46
CA GLU A 247 17.54 -3.89 -1.23
C GLU A 247 17.88 -4.39 0.19
N ASP A 248 16.89 -4.42 1.10
CA ASP A 248 17.00 -5.02 2.43
C ASP A 248 16.83 -6.56 2.42
N ALA A 249 16.51 -7.16 1.26
CA ALA A 249 16.29 -8.58 1.15
C ALA A 249 17.62 -9.35 1.09
N CYS A 250 17.64 -10.51 1.73
CA CYS A 250 18.78 -11.42 1.67
C CYS A 250 18.44 -12.52 0.64
N HIS A 251 19.00 -12.44 -0.57
CA HIS A 251 18.65 -13.35 -1.67
C HIS A 251 19.16 -14.80 -1.51
N ASN A 252 19.92 -15.09 -0.45
CA ASN A 252 20.67 -16.34 -0.31
C ASN A 252 20.11 -17.37 0.70
N ASP A 253 18.96 -17.15 1.36
CA ASP A 253 18.28 -18.27 2.06
C ASP A 253 16.79 -17.98 2.33
N TYR A 254 15.97 -19.02 2.26
CA TYR A 254 14.50 -18.96 2.35
C TYR A 254 13.99 -18.87 3.80
N LEU A 255 14.80 -19.27 4.80
CA LEU A 255 14.30 -19.51 6.18
C LEU A 255 15.27 -19.14 7.31
N GLY A 256 16.36 -18.43 7.01
CA GLY A 256 17.43 -18.16 7.97
C GLY A 256 18.33 -17.02 7.55
N ASP A 257 19.36 -16.77 8.34
CA ASP A 257 20.51 -16.00 7.88
C ASP A 257 21.24 -16.82 6.80
N CYS A 258 21.71 -16.19 5.73
CA CYS A 258 22.27 -16.91 4.58
C CYS A 258 23.64 -17.57 4.84
N GLY A 259 24.08 -17.62 6.09
CA GLY A 259 25.38 -18.15 6.51
C GLY A 259 26.59 -17.37 6.00
N ASP A 260 26.38 -16.39 5.12
CA ASP A 260 27.41 -15.50 4.59
C ASP A 260 27.55 -14.28 5.52
N GLY A 261 28.55 -14.32 6.40
CA GLY A 261 28.85 -13.22 7.33
C GLY A 261 29.20 -11.88 6.66
N SER A 262 29.32 -11.83 5.33
CA SER A 262 29.46 -10.58 4.55
C SER A 262 28.15 -10.07 3.94
N CYS A 263 27.04 -10.79 4.11
CA CYS A 263 25.76 -10.39 3.57
C CYS A 263 25.15 -9.25 4.38
N ASP A 264 25.08 -8.07 3.77
CA ASP A 264 24.55 -6.86 4.40
C ASP A 264 23.05 -6.97 4.72
N GLY A 265 22.26 -7.61 3.84
CA GLY A 265 20.83 -7.90 4.10
C GLY A 265 20.59 -8.81 5.32
N CYS A 266 21.52 -9.74 5.60
CA CYS A 266 21.40 -10.67 6.72
C CYS A 266 22.11 -10.19 8.01
N TYR A 267 23.27 -9.53 7.90
CA TYR A 267 24.15 -9.17 9.02
C TYR A 267 24.56 -7.70 9.08
N GLY A 268 24.24 -6.88 8.07
CA GLY A 268 24.49 -5.45 8.09
C GLY A 268 23.93 -4.81 9.35
N GLU A 269 24.80 -4.14 10.11
CA GLU A 269 24.42 -3.37 11.28
C GLU A 269 23.85 -2.03 10.82
N ASP A 270 22.54 -1.86 10.96
CA ASP A 270 21.93 -0.54 10.87
C ASP A 270 22.19 0.20 12.20
N ASP A 271 22.62 1.47 12.15
CA ASP A 271 22.88 2.29 13.35
C ASP A 271 21.60 2.66 14.14
N HIS A 272 20.43 2.23 13.67
CA HIS A 272 19.12 2.58 14.21
C HIS A 272 18.06 1.54 13.82
N CYS A 273 16.91 1.57 14.53
CA CYS A 273 15.73 0.78 14.16
C CYS A 273 15.01 1.45 12.97
N LEU A 274 14.79 0.70 11.89
CA LEU A 274 14.27 1.22 10.62
C LEU A 274 12.75 1.38 10.63
N LEU A 275 12.00 0.32 10.91
CA LEU A 275 10.54 0.31 10.80
C LEU A 275 9.85 0.25 12.16
N LEU A 276 10.19 -0.77 12.97
CA LEU A 276 9.36 -1.15 14.12
C LEU A 276 9.25 -0.05 15.18
N GLN A 277 10.30 0.75 15.37
CA GLN A 277 10.29 1.88 16.30
C GLN A 277 9.30 2.97 15.85
N GLY A 278 9.25 3.28 14.55
CA GLY A 278 8.27 4.20 13.99
C GLY A 278 6.83 3.69 14.14
N LEU A 279 6.63 2.38 14.00
CA LEU A 279 5.33 1.70 14.08
C LEU A 279 4.82 1.47 15.52
N ALA A 280 5.63 1.75 16.54
CA ALA A 280 5.32 1.45 17.94
C ALA A 280 4.02 2.11 18.46
N GLY A 281 3.57 3.19 17.81
CA GLY A 281 2.31 3.87 18.11
C GLY A 281 1.04 3.13 17.68
N ALA A 282 1.15 2.13 16.80
CA ALA A 282 0.02 1.46 16.16
C ALA A 282 -0.83 0.61 17.11
N THR A 283 -2.13 0.51 16.79
CA THR A 283 -3.08 -0.40 17.43
C THR A 283 -3.28 -1.70 16.65
N ASN A 284 -3.11 -1.65 15.33
CA ASN A 284 -3.23 -2.78 14.43
C ASN A 284 -2.04 -2.79 13.47
N LEU A 285 -1.31 -3.91 13.41
CA LEU A 285 -0.18 -4.08 12.53
C LEU A 285 -0.34 -5.35 11.68
N GLU A 286 -0.02 -5.24 10.41
CA GLU A 286 0.17 -6.37 9.52
C GLU A 286 1.58 -6.28 8.96
N LEU A 287 2.45 -7.19 9.42
CA LEU A 287 3.87 -7.20 9.05
C LEU A 287 4.18 -8.47 8.27
N ILE A 288 4.27 -8.32 6.95
CA ILE A 288 4.56 -9.37 6.00
C ILE A 288 5.97 -9.16 5.46
N SER A 289 6.76 -10.22 5.40
CA SER A 289 8.08 -10.18 4.80
C SER A 289 8.33 -11.42 3.97
N GLU A 290 8.77 -11.21 2.74
CA GLU A 290 9.27 -12.20 1.83
C GLU A 290 10.80 -12.02 1.77
N TYR A 291 11.58 -12.94 2.34
CA TYR A 291 13.06 -12.99 2.26
C TYR A 291 13.84 -11.83 2.91
N SER A 292 13.17 -10.86 3.53
CA SER A 292 13.83 -9.79 4.26
C SER A 292 13.95 -10.10 5.76
N MET A 293 15.11 -9.78 6.33
CA MET A 293 15.40 -9.93 7.75
C MET A 293 15.16 -8.63 8.53
N ILE A 294 14.61 -7.59 7.89
CA ILE A 294 14.51 -6.23 8.45
C ILE A 294 13.78 -6.20 9.80
N PHE A 295 12.63 -6.88 9.91
CA PHE A 295 11.90 -6.91 11.19
C PHE A 295 12.73 -7.55 12.30
N ARG A 296 13.52 -8.59 12.00
CA ARG A 296 14.38 -9.24 12.99
C ARG A 296 15.54 -8.36 13.43
N LYS A 297 16.12 -7.61 12.50
CA LYS A 297 17.13 -6.59 12.83
C LYS A 297 16.54 -5.55 13.78
N ASP A 298 15.37 -5.03 13.44
CA ASP A 298 14.65 -4.06 14.25
C ASP A 298 14.29 -4.55 15.66
N LEU A 299 13.97 -5.85 15.81
CA LEU A 299 13.67 -6.43 17.13
C LEU A 299 14.85 -6.32 18.11
N ARG A 300 16.10 -6.25 17.64
CA ARG A 300 17.29 -6.07 18.50
C ARG A 300 17.28 -4.72 19.23
N TRP A 301 16.57 -3.74 18.68
CA TRP A 301 16.41 -2.41 19.25
C TRP A 301 15.32 -2.33 20.33
N ASN A 302 14.64 -3.44 20.61
CA ASN A 302 13.61 -3.56 21.63
C ASN A 302 12.48 -2.49 21.59
N PRO A 303 11.83 -2.25 20.45
CA PRO A 303 10.70 -1.32 20.33
C PRO A 303 9.47 -1.75 21.15
N MET A 304 8.95 -0.87 22.01
CA MET A 304 7.81 -1.18 22.88
C MET A 304 6.45 -0.85 22.25
N PHE A 305 5.60 -1.88 22.09
CA PHE A 305 4.27 -1.78 21.49
C PHE A 305 3.15 -1.69 22.54
N SER A 306 3.10 -0.58 23.27
CA SER A 306 2.18 -0.40 24.40
C SER A 306 0.69 -0.30 24.02
N LYS A 307 0.39 0.06 22.75
CA LYS A 307 -0.97 0.27 22.23
C LYS A 307 -1.47 -0.87 21.33
N LEU A 308 -0.61 -1.83 20.99
CA LEU A 308 -0.91 -2.84 19.98
C LEU A 308 -1.94 -3.85 20.48
N LYS A 309 -3.06 -3.92 19.79
CA LYS A 309 -4.18 -4.83 20.08
C LYS A 309 -4.25 -5.96 19.08
N THR A 310 -4.02 -5.70 17.81
CA THR A 310 -4.04 -6.74 16.79
C THR A 310 -2.75 -6.77 16.00
N VAL A 311 -2.25 -7.97 15.72
CA VAL A 311 -1.08 -8.14 14.87
C VAL A 311 -1.24 -9.33 13.93
N LEU A 312 -0.76 -9.18 12.70
CA LEU A 312 -0.66 -10.22 11.70
C LEU A 312 0.79 -10.37 11.25
N PHE A 313 1.26 -11.62 11.15
CA PHE A 313 2.55 -11.97 10.57
C PHE A 313 2.39 -13.10 9.55
N ASN A 314 3.28 -13.18 8.57
CA ASN A 314 3.53 -14.45 7.88
C ASN A 314 4.63 -15.27 8.59
N ASP A 315 5.20 -16.23 7.90
CA ASP A 315 6.11 -17.25 8.42
C ASP A 315 7.47 -16.73 8.91
N TRP A 316 7.87 -15.49 8.59
CA TRP A 316 9.11 -14.90 9.13
C TRP A 316 9.13 -14.82 10.67
N CYS A 317 7.97 -14.77 11.34
CA CYS A 317 7.92 -14.72 12.80
C CYS A 317 8.23 -16.08 13.47
N LEU A 318 8.23 -17.17 12.69
CA LEU A 318 8.44 -18.55 13.15
C LEU A 318 9.89 -19.02 13.02
N THR A 319 10.68 -18.34 12.20
CA THR A 319 12.10 -18.64 12.00
C THR A 319 12.92 -18.27 13.25
N ALA A 320 14.17 -18.75 13.36
CA ALA A 320 15.07 -18.53 14.53
C ALA A 320 14.36 -18.78 15.88
N ASN A 321 13.79 -19.97 16.04
CA ASN A 321 13.15 -20.42 17.27
C ASN A 321 12.01 -19.51 17.74
N PHE A 322 11.18 -19.04 16.80
CA PHE A 322 10.03 -18.18 17.10
C PHE A 322 10.40 -16.85 17.76
N ALA A 323 11.64 -16.36 17.60
CA ALA A 323 12.12 -15.16 18.28
C ALA A 323 11.20 -13.95 18.04
N GLY A 324 10.75 -13.74 16.79
CA GLY A 324 9.82 -12.67 16.46
C GLY A 324 8.46 -12.81 17.15
N LEU A 325 7.88 -14.00 17.09
CA LEU A 325 6.61 -14.29 17.76
C LEU A 325 6.71 -14.12 19.29
N LEU A 326 7.78 -14.65 19.90
CA LEU A 326 8.04 -14.53 21.34
C LEU A 326 8.19 -13.07 21.76
N TYR A 327 8.90 -12.28 20.95
CA TYR A 327 9.09 -10.86 21.19
C TYR A 327 7.75 -10.14 21.30
N PHE A 328 6.89 -10.24 20.29
CA PHE A 328 5.61 -9.54 20.33
C PHE A 328 4.75 -10.03 21.50
N LEU A 329 4.72 -11.34 21.80
CA LEU A 329 4.02 -11.84 22.98
C LEU A 329 4.53 -11.21 24.29
N GLN A 330 5.84 -10.99 24.43
CA GLN A 330 6.45 -10.40 25.63
C GLN A 330 6.31 -8.88 25.72
N HIS A 331 6.34 -8.18 24.57
CA HIS A 331 6.42 -6.72 24.50
C HIS A 331 5.11 -6.03 24.09
N THR A 332 3.99 -6.77 24.03
CA THR A 332 2.63 -6.24 23.73
C THR A 332 1.62 -6.60 24.85
N PRO A 333 1.59 -5.85 25.96
CA PRO A 333 0.86 -6.27 27.17
C PRO A 333 -0.68 -6.33 27.01
N ILE A 334 -1.22 -5.63 26.01
CA ILE A 334 -2.65 -5.50 25.73
C ILE A 334 -3.08 -6.18 24.43
N LEU A 335 -2.27 -7.09 23.89
CA LEU A 335 -2.59 -7.80 22.65
C LEU A 335 -3.90 -8.60 22.79
N GLU A 336 -4.86 -8.27 21.94
CA GLU A 336 -6.18 -8.87 21.87
C GLU A 336 -6.26 -9.93 20.77
N LYS A 337 -5.54 -9.75 19.65
CA LYS A 337 -5.59 -10.68 18.52
C LYS A 337 -4.23 -10.86 17.85
N LEU A 338 -3.84 -12.11 17.63
CA LEU A 338 -2.66 -12.48 16.86
C LEU A 338 -3.08 -13.36 15.68
N THR A 339 -2.68 -12.99 14.46
CA THR A 339 -2.97 -13.75 13.24
C THR A 339 -1.66 -14.22 12.60
N LEU A 340 -1.58 -15.50 12.26
CA LEU A 340 -0.46 -16.08 11.53
C LEU A 340 -0.94 -16.54 10.15
N GLN A 341 -0.29 -16.02 9.12
CA GLN A 341 -0.46 -16.42 7.73
C GLN A 341 0.66 -17.39 7.36
N LEU A 342 0.31 -18.67 7.19
CA LEU A 342 1.28 -19.72 6.85
C LEU A 342 1.26 -19.98 5.34
N PRO A 343 2.43 -20.20 4.71
CA PRO A 343 2.51 -20.43 3.27
C PRO A 343 1.70 -21.67 2.83
N SER A 344 1.11 -21.56 1.64
CA SER A 344 0.40 -22.65 0.96
C SER A 344 1.38 -23.65 0.33
N ARG A 345 0.91 -24.90 0.19
CA ARG A 345 1.60 -26.15 -0.17
C ARG A 345 2.59 -26.16 -1.34
N GLU A 346 2.65 -25.14 -2.20
CA GLU A 346 3.32 -25.21 -3.51
C GLU A 346 4.73 -24.61 -3.56
N TYR A 347 5.22 -23.95 -2.50
CA TYR A 347 6.57 -23.38 -2.46
C TYR A 347 7.57 -24.11 -1.55
N LEU A 348 7.16 -25.22 -0.91
CA LEU A 348 8.06 -26.07 -0.11
C LEU A 348 8.76 -27.13 -0.97
N ASP A 349 9.38 -26.74 -2.08
CA ASP A 349 10.39 -27.58 -2.74
C ASP A 349 11.71 -27.49 -1.95
N ILE A 350 11.71 -28.22 -0.84
CA ILE A 350 12.87 -28.40 0.03
C ILE A 350 13.92 -29.19 -0.74
N VAL A 351 14.99 -28.53 -1.21
CA VAL A 351 16.27 -29.20 -1.43
C VAL A 351 16.76 -29.64 -0.06
N SER A 352 16.64 -30.94 0.17
CA SER A 352 17.08 -31.62 1.38
C SER A 352 18.60 -31.57 1.50
N SER A 353 19.11 -30.60 2.27
CA SER A 353 20.43 -30.70 2.89
C SER A 353 20.47 -29.97 4.23
N GLY A 354 19.61 -30.40 5.15
CA GLY A 354 19.59 -29.95 6.53
C GLY A 354 18.47 -30.66 7.27
N SER A 355 18.81 -31.67 8.07
CA SER A 355 17.82 -32.47 8.79
C SER A 355 17.03 -31.60 9.77
N TYR A 356 15.76 -31.36 9.48
CA TYR A 356 14.80 -30.77 10.41
C TYR A 356 14.58 -31.75 11.57
N ASN A 357 15.28 -31.55 12.70
CA ASN A 357 15.17 -32.41 13.88
C ASN A 357 14.46 -31.68 15.03
N PRO A 358 13.13 -31.85 15.20
CA PRO A 358 12.35 -31.14 16.22
C PRO A 358 12.65 -31.57 17.67
N ALA A 359 13.47 -32.61 17.89
CA ALA A 359 13.78 -33.14 19.22
C ALA A 359 14.79 -32.29 20.03
N GLU A 360 15.60 -31.44 19.39
CA GLU A 360 16.63 -30.65 20.09
C GLU A 360 16.09 -29.36 20.74
N TYR A 361 14.87 -28.94 20.39
CA TYR A 361 14.31 -27.65 20.82
C TYR A 361 13.52 -27.70 22.14
N PHE A 362 13.24 -28.89 22.70
CA PHE A 362 12.44 -29.08 23.92
C PHE A 362 13.29 -29.44 25.16
N LEU A 363 14.43 -28.74 25.37
CA LEU A 363 15.24 -28.90 26.59
C LEU A 363 15.10 -27.76 27.62
N VAL A 364 14.00 -27.00 27.59
CA VAL A 364 13.60 -26.16 28.73
C VAL A 364 12.18 -26.50 29.19
N SER A 365 12.02 -27.72 29.71
CA SER A 365 11.32 -28.03 30.97
C SER A 365 11.11 -29.55 31.08
N LYS A 366 11.54 -30.13 32.19
CA LYS A 366 11.47 -31.56 32.47
C LYS A 366 10.02 -32.02 32.67
N HIS A 367 9.46 -32.70 31.66
CA HIS A 367 8.46 -33.80 31.68
C HIS A 367 7.08 -33.59 32.38
N PRO A 368 6.01 -34.35 32.01
CA PRO A 368 6.05 -35.63 31.30
C PRO A 368 5.09 -35.87 30.11
N LYS A 369 5.61 -36.70 29.19
CA LYS A 369 4.99 -37.83 28.46
C LYS A 369 3.74 -37.60 27.59
N GLY A 370 3.97 -37.65 26.28
CA GLY A 370 2.98 -38.08 25.28
C GLY A 370 3.70 -38.65 24.05
N SER A 371 3.55 -39.94 23.79
CA SER A 371 4.01 -40.60 22.56
C SER A 371 2.86 -40.62 21.55
N VAL A 372 3.04 -40.08 20.34
CA VAL A 372 2.08 -40.28 19.23
C VAL A 372 2.82 -40.42 17.90
N SER A 373 2.47 -41.49 17.19
CA SER A 373 2.98 -41.90 15.87
C SER A 373 2.41 -41.05 14.72
N SER A 374 3.28 -40.69 13.76
CA SER A 374 2.94 -39.90 12.57
C SER A 374 2.63 -40.79 11.37
N SER A 375 1.43 -40.65 10.81
CA SER A 375 1.13 -41.03 9.43
C SER A 375 0.18 -40.02 8.78
N ARG A 376 0.74 -38.89 8.30
CA ARG A 376 0.27 -38.03 7.18
C ARG A 376 0.96 -36.65 7.25
N GLY A 377 1.54 -36.23 6.12
CA GLY A 377 1.87 -34.83 5.73
C GLY A 377 2.85 -34.00 6.56
N ARG A 378 3.97 -33.54 5.97
CA ARG A 378 4.94 -32.60 6.61
C ARG A 378 4.33 -31.24 7.01
N SER A 379 3.29 -30.75 6.32
CA SER A 379 2.56 -29.52 6.68
C SER A 379 1.77 -29.65 7.98
N ASP A 380 1.23 -30.85 8.24
CA ASP A 380 0.57 -31.17 9.51
C ASP A 380 1.61 -31.16 10.65
N GLY A 381 2.86 -31.51 10.36
CA GLY A 381 3.99 -31.42 11.28
C GLY A 381 4.36 -29.99 11.68
N LEU A 382 4.46 -29.05 10.74
CA LEU A 382 4.79 -27.65 11.06
C LEU A 382 3.63 -26.95 11.77
N LEU A 383 2.39 -27.16 11.32
CA LEU A 383 1.21 -26.68 12.01
C LEU A 383 1.12 -27.28 13.43
N PHE A 384 1.40 -28.56 13.59
CA PHE A 384 1.45 -29.22 14.89
C PHE A 384 2.56 -28.68 15.79
N LEU A 385 3.75 -28.41 15.25
CA LEU A 385 4.87 -27.78 15.99
C LEU A 385 4.53 -26.35 16.42
N VAL A 386 3.94 -25.56 15.52
CA VAL A 386 3.47 -24.19 15.81
C VAL A 386 2.37 -24.25 16.88
N ILE A 387 1.39 -25.15 16.76
CA ILE A 387 0.35 -25.34 17.78
C ILE A 387 0.98 -25.79 19.11
N GLN A 388 1.92 -26.73 19.13
CA GLN A 388 2.61 -27.16 20.35
C GLN A 388 3.40 -26.03 21.01
N ALA A 389 4.15 -25.25 20.22
CA ALA A 389 4.89 -24.09 20.70
C ALA A 389 3.91 -23.05 21.28
N LEU A 390 2.83 -22.74 20.56
CA LEU A 390 1.81 -21.80 20.99
C LEU A 390 1.02 -22.28 22.22
N VAL A 391 0.71 -23.57 22.33
CA VAL A 391 0.07 -24.16 23.51
C VAL A 391 1.00 -24.10 24.72
N SER A 392 2.28 -24.40 24.52
CA SER A 392 3.31 -24.30 25.58
C SER A 392 3.48 -22.83 26.03
N LEU A 393 3.46 -21.89 25.09
CA LEU A 393 3.52 -20.46 25.38
C LEU A 393 2.24 -19.93 26.05
N ASN A 394 1.07 -20.41 25.65
CA ASN A 394 -0.21 -20.03 26.26
C ASN A 394 -0.37 -20.57 27.70
N GLN A 395 0.25 -21.72 28.01
CA GLN A 395 0.36 -22.23 29.38
C GLN A 395 1.23 -21.30 30.25
N CYS A 396 2.31 -20.74 29.71
CA CYS A 396 3.12 -19.72 30.40
C CYS A 396 2.38 -18.37 30.56
N TRP A 397 1.41 -18.06 29.69
CA TRP A 397 0.66 -16.79 29.67
C TRP A 397 -0.73 -16.86 30.33
N GLN A 398 -0.95 -17.80 31.25
CA GLN A 398 -2.20 -17.93 32.02
C GLN A 398 -3.47 -18.01 31.17
N HIS A 399 -3.41 -18.66 30.01
CA HIS A 399 -4.57 -18.90 29.13
C HIS A 399 -5.24 -17.64 28.53
N ARG A 400 -4.52 -16.56 28.26
CA ARG A 400 -5.13 -15.33 27.72
C ARG A 400 -5.72 -15.46 26.31
N LEU A 401 -5.28 -16.44 25.52
CA LEU A 401 -5.62 -16.53 24.09
C LEU A 401 -6.38 -17.83 23.71
N SER A 402 -7.37 -17.72 22.82
CA SER A 402 -8.12 -18.82 22.19
C SER A 402 -7.73 -18.96 20.72
N MET A 403 -7.39 -20.16 20.27
CA MET A 403 -6.86 -20.43 18.93
C MET A 403 -7.94 -20.97 17.97
N PHE A 404 -7.99 -20.44 16.75
CA PHE A 404 -8.88 -20.85 15.67
C PHE A 404 -8.06 -21.01 14.38
N CYS A 405 -8.09 -22.20 13.78
CA CYS A 405 -7.49 -22.44 12.47
C CYS A 405 -8.59 -22.54 11.41
N LEU A 406 -8.51 -21.73 10.35
CA LEU A 406 -9.41 -21.83 9.20
C LEU A 406 -8.70 -22.59 8.08
N PRO A 407 -9.29 -23.68 7.53
CA PRO A 407 -8.72 -24.35 6.37
C PRO A 407 -8.87 -23.48 5.11
N GLY A 408 -7.78 -23.33 4.34
CA GLY A 408 -7.83 -22.73 3.00
C GLY A 408 -8.67 -23.60 2.06
N SER A 409 -9.59 -22.98 1.30
CA SER A 409 -10.49 -23.68 0.38
C SER A 409 -9.71 -24.48 -0.68
N CYS A 410 -10.05 -25.76 -0.84
CA CYS A 410 -9.33 -26.79 -1.60
C CYS A 410 -9.25 -26.61 -3.14
N ALA A 411 -9.27 -25.39 -3.69
CA ALA A 411 -9.21 -25.18 -5.14
C ALA A 411 -8.25 -24.07 -5.61
N CYS A 412 -7.60 -23.34 -4.70
CA CYS A 412 -6.54 -22.36 -5.02
C CYS A 412 -5.45 -22.41 -3.93
N PRO A 413 -4.20 -22.02 -4.21
CA PRO A 413 -3.12 -21.98 -3.21
C PRO A 413 -3.35 -20.78 -2.26
N VAL A 414 -4.33 -20.90 -1.37
CA VAL A 414 -4.64 -19.89 -0.36
C VAL A 414 -3.87 -20.24 0.92
N PRO A 415 -3.11 -19.31 1.53
CA PRO A 415 -2.37 -19.55 2.76
C PRO A 415 -3.27 -19.99 3.91
N PHE A 416 -2.74 -20.81 4.83
CA PHE A 416 -3.47 -21.20 6.05
C PHE A 416 -3.47 -20.04 7.03
N ILE A 417 -4.62 -19.75 7.64
CA ILE A 417 -4.76 -18.65 8.61
C ILE A 417 -5.04 -19.24 10.00
N CYS A 418 -4.13 -19.00 10.94
CA CYS A 418 -4.32 -19.26 12.36
C CYS A 418 -4.61 -17.95 13.09
N ARG A 419 -5.68 -17.90 13.87
CA ARG A 419 -6.08 -16.72 14.66
C ARG A 419 -6.03 -17.07 16.15
N MET A 420 -5.51 -16.17 16.96
CA MET A 420 -5.59 -16.22 18.40
C MET A 420 -6.29 -14.96 18.92
N ASN A 421 -7.36 -15.11 19.69
CA ASN A 421 -8.13 -14.00 20.27
C ASN A 421 -8.03 -14.00 21.80
N SER A 422 -8.15 -12.84 22.42
CA SER A 422 -8.31 -12.69 23.87
C SER A 422 -9.59 -13.37 24.34
N ARG A 423 -9.53 -14.05 25.49
CA ARG A 423 -10.70 -14.73 26.10
C ARG A 423 -11.91 -13.83 26.37
N ARG A 424 -11.79 -12.49 26.26
CA ARG A 424 -12.93 -11.57 26.47
C ARG A 424 -13.93 -11.53 25.31
N ASP A 425 -13.56 -12.02 24.13
CA ASP A 425 -14.43 -11.98 22.92
C ASP A 425 -15.05 -13.35 22.57
N ALA A 426 -15.01 -14.32 23.50
CA ALA A 426 -15.59 -15.64 23.33
C ALA A 426 -16.90 -15.79 24.13
N VAL A 427 -17.96 -15.07 23.72
CA VAL A 427 -19.36 -15.39 24.03
C VAL A 427 -20.19 -15.27 22.76
#